data_AF-A0A800CCZ1-F1
#
_entry.id   AF-A0A800CCZ1-F1
#
_cell.length_a   1.000
_cell.length_b   1.000
_cell.length_c   1.000
_cell.angle_alpha   90.00
_cell.angle_beta   90.00
_cell.angle_gamma   90.00
#
_symmetry.space_group_name_H-M   'P 1'
#
loop_
_entity.id
_entity.type
_entity.pdbx_description
1 polymer ?
#
loop_
_entity_poly.entity_id
_entity_poly.type
_entity_poly.pdbx_seq_one_letter_code
_entity_poly.pdbx_strand_id
1 'polypeptide(L)'
;MKIIEEILADAQTLRDELALQIHLGATEAKEEFEKLEPRLNKFKQKTKEIADAAGDTAKELAIAAELGIKANSGEDLKAALKLTAEELKEGFEKIRKTL
;
A
#
# COMPACT_ATOMS: atom_id res chain seq x y z
N MET A 1 -14.13 2.75 -4.26
CA MET A 1 -12.71 2.64 -3.83
C MET A 1 -12.39 3.42 -2.56
N LYS A 2 -13.23 4.38 -2.14
CA LYS A 2 -13.06 5.20 -0.94
C LYS A 2 -12.36 4.55 0.27
N ILE A 3 -12.78 3.35 0.69
CA ILE A 3 -12.15 2.64 1.83
C ILE A 3 -10.65 2.37 1.61
N ILE A 4 -10.26 1.94 0.41
CA ILE A 4 -8.85 1.67 0.06
C ILE A 4 -8.06 2.99 0.06
N GLU A 5 -8.65 4.07 -0.45
CA GLU A 5 -8.03 5.39 -0.46
C GLU A 5 -7.81 5.93 0.95
N GLU A 6 -8.76 5.72 1.87
CA GLU A 6 -8.64 6.08 3.29
C GLU A 6 -7.51 5.30 3.98
N ILE A 7 -7.43 3.97 3.75
CA ILE A 7 -6.35 3.15 4.31
C ILE A 7 -4.98 3.60 3.77
N LEU A 8 -4.89 3.93 2.48
CA LEU A 8 -3.65 4.43 1.88
C LEU A 8 -3.27 5.82 2.37
N ALA A 9 -4.24 6.68 2.67
CA ALA A 9 -3.98 7.97 3.30
C ALA A 9 -3.37 7.78 4.69
N ASP A 10 -3.95 6.90 5.51
CA ASP A 10 -3.40 6.57 6.84
C ASP A 10 -1.98 5.99 6.74
N ALA A 11 -1.76 5.03 5.83
CA ALA A 11 -0.45 4.44 5.60
C ALA A 11 0.59 5.48 5.14
N GLN A 12 0.16 6.44 4.30
CA GLN A 12 1.00 7.55 3.87
C GLN A 12 1.39 8.45 5.05
N THR A 13 0.44 8.82 5.91
CA THR A 13 0.72 9.62 7.10
C THR A 13 1.73 8.93 8.03
N LEU A 14 1.54 7.63 8.29
CA LEU A 14 2.49 6.85 9.08
C LEU A 14 3.89 6.81 8.43
N ARG A 15 3.94 6.60 7.10
CA ARG A 15 5.19 6.62 6.35
C ARG A 15 5.90 7.97 6.45
N ASP A 16 5.17 9.08 6.36
CA ASP A 16 5.76 10.43 6.43
C ASP A 16 6.27 10.74 7.86
N GLU A 17 5.55 10.30 8.90
CA GLU A 17 6.02 10.36 10.29
C GLU A 17 7.31 9.56 10.49
N LEU A 18 7.35 8.33 9.99
CA LEU A 18 8.50 7.44 10.12
C LEU A 18 9.72 7.94 9.34
N ALA A 19 9.51 8.50 8.14
CA ALA A 19 10.57 9.12 7.36
C ALA A 19 11.26 10.24 8.13
N LEU A 20 10.47 11.06 8.85
CA LEU A 20 11.00 12.11 9.72
C LEU A 20 11.83 11.53 10.86
N GLN A 21 11.32 10.50 11.56
CA GLN A 21 12.05 9.86 12.67
C GLN A 21 13.37 9.21 12.22
N ILE A 22 13.37 8.54 11.07
CA ILE A 22 14.58 7.95 10.48
C ILE A 22 15.60 9.03 10.14
N HIS A 23 15.15 10.16 9.58
CA HIS A 23 16.02 11.29 9.31
C HIS A 23 16.61 11.90 10.59
N LEU A 24 15.87 11.88 11.70
CA LEU A 24 16.32 12.34 13.02
C LEU A 24 17.27 11.35 13.73
N GLY A 25 17.56 10.18 13.12
CA GLY A 25 18.57 9.24 13.61
C GLY A 25 18.03 7.90 14.09
N ALA A 26 16.75 7.59 13.87
CA ALA A 26 16.18 6.30 14.23
C ALA A 26 16.65 5.17 13.29
N THR A 27 17.79 4.56 13.61
CA THR A 27 18.41 3.51 12.77
C THR A 27 17.74 2.15 12.90
N GLU A 28 17.08 1.85 14.02
CA GLU A 28 16.50 0.53 14.33
C GLU A 28 15.32 0.19 13.42
N ALA A 29 14.58 1.21 12.97
CA ALA A 29 13.40 1.04 12.13
C ALA A 29 13.68 1.34 10.63
N LYS A 30 14.89 1.79 10.31
CA LYS A 30 15.28 2.23 8.96
C LYS A 30 15.21 1.10 7.94
N GLU A 31 15.74 -0.08 8.28
CA GLU A 31 15.79 -1.21 7.34
C GLU A 31 14.38 -1.67 6.93
N GLU A 32 13.48 -1.83 7.90
CA GLU A 32 12.10 -2.24 7.63
C GLU A 32 11.30 -1.16 6.90
N PHE A 33 11.58 0.12 7.21
CA PHE A 33 10.99 1.24 6.48
C PHE A 33 11.43 1.26 5.01
N GLU A 34 12.74 1.11 4.73
CA GLU A 34 13.29 1.11 3.37
C GLU A 34 12.76 -0.06 2.52
N LYS A 35 12.34 -1.17 3.15
CA LYS A 35 11.63 -2.26 2.47
C LYS A 35 10.17 -1.95 2.19
N LEU A 36 9.50 -1.22 3.07
CA LEU A 36 8.05 -1.03 3.02
C LEU A 36 7.62 0.21 2.21
N GLU A 37 8.38 1.30 2.28
CA GLU A 37 8.14 2.54 1.52
C GLU A 37 7.97 2.30 0.00
N PRO A 38 8.88 1.60 -0.71
CA PRO A 38 8.72 1.38 -2.14
C PRO A 38 7.49 0.55 -2.47
N ARG A 39 7.09 -0.37 -1.58
CA ARG A 39 5.88 -1.19 -1.74
C ARG A 39 4.62 -0.31 -1.65
N LEU A 40 4.55 0.61 -0.69
CA LEU A 40 3.45 1.57 -0.58
C LEU A 40 3.36 2.46 -1.83
N ASN A 41 4.50 3.01 -2.29
CA ASN A 41 4.54 3.87 -3.47
C ASN A 41 4.04 3.13 -4.72
N LYS A 42 4.56 1.92 -4.97
CA LYS A 42 4.13 1.07 -6.10
C LYS A 42 2.65 0.70 -6.00
N PHE A 43 2.19 0.32 -4.81
CA PHE A 43 0.79 -0.05 -4.58
C PHE A 43 -0.17 1.12 -4.84
N LYS A 44 0.17 2.32 -4.35
CA LYS A 44 -0.62 3.55 -4.58
C LYS A 44 -0.71 3.89 -6.07
N GLN A 45 0.40 3.82 -6.79
CA GLN A 45 0.43 4.06 -8.24
C GLN A 45 -0.48 3.09 -8.98
N LYS A 46 -0.31 1.78 -8.73
CA LYS A 46 -1.07 0.72 -9.41
C LYS A 46 -2.56 0.75 -9.04
N THR A 47 -2.90 1.07 -7.80
CA THR A 47 -4.31 1.25 -7.37
C THR A 47 -4.97 2.41 -8.11
N LYS A 48 -4.24 3.50 -8.37
CA LYS A 48 -4.73 4.61 -9.20
C LYS A 48 -4.93 4.18 -10.66
N GLU A 49 -3.97 3.44 -11.24
CA GLU A 49 -4.12 2.89 -12.59
C GLU A 49 -5.36 1.97 -12.71
N ILE A 50 -5.65 1.16 -11.68
CA ILE A 50 -6.87 0.32 -11.61
C ILE A 50 -8.12 1.21 -11.54
N ALA A 51 -8.12 2.28 -10.75
CA ALA A 51 -9.23 3.22 -10.68
C ALA A 51 -9.50 3.90 -12.04
N ASP A 52 -8.42 4.28 -12.75
CA ASP A 52 -8.47 4.93 -14.06
C ASP A 52 -8.90 3.95 -15.18
N ALA A 53 -8.82 2.63 -14.97
CA ALA A 53 -9.31 1.61 -15.91
C ALA A 53 -10.84 1.54 -16.03
N ALA A 54 -11.58 2.27 -15.18
CA ALA A 54 -13.02 2.54 -15.29
C ALA A 54 -13.92 1.29 -15.43
N GLY A 55 -13.60 0.20 -14.73
CA GLY A 55 -14.40 -1.04 -14.74
C GLY A 55 -14.05 -2.03 -15.86
N ASP A 56 -12.95 -1.81 -16.59
CA ASP A 56 -12.37 -2.82 -17.46
C ASP A 56 -11.68 -3.91 -16.63
N THR A 57 -12.46 -4.89 -16.17
CA THR A 57 -11.99 -5.97 -15.28
C THR A 57 -10.74 -6.66 -15.81
N ALA A 58 -10.59 -6.84 -17.13
CA ALA A 58 -9.41 -7.49 -17.69
C ALA A 58 -8.14 -6.65 -17.47
N LYS A 59 -8.21 -5.33 -17.70
CA LYS A 59 -7.11 -4.42 -17.40
C LYS A 59 -6.85 -4.31 -15.90
N GLU A 60 -7.91 -4.19 -15.09
CA GLU A 60 -7.80 -4.11 -13.63
C GLU A 60 -7.07 -5.33 -13.05
N LEU A 61 -7.43 -6.55 -13.50
CA LEU A 61 -6.77 -7.79 -13.10
C LEU A 61 -5.32 -7.87 -13.60
N ALA A 62 -5.03 -7.39 -14.81
CA ALA A 62 -3.66 -7.37 -15.33
C ALA A 62 -2.75 -6.44 -14.50
N ILE A 63 -3.24 -5.25 -14.14
CA ILE A 63 -2.51 -4.30 -13.29
C ILE A 63 -2.31 -4.88 -11.88
N ALA A 64 -3.33 -5.55 -11.34
CA ALA A 64 -3.24 -6.22 -10.04
C ALA A 64 -2.20 -7.37 -10.05
N ALA A 65 -2.08 -8.10 -11.15
CA ALA A 65 -1.07 -9.14 -11.29
C ALA A 65 0.37 -8.58 -11.21
N GLU A 66 0.61 -7.33 -11.65
CA GLU A 66 1.91 -6.64 -11.49
C GLU A 66 2.26 -6.34 -10.02
N LEU A 67 1.25 -6.29 -9.14
CA LEU A 67 1.38 -6.22 -7.69
C LEU A 67 1.51 -7.60 -7.03
N GLY A 68 1.45 -8.69 -7.80
CA GLY A 68 1.39 -10.05 -7.29
C GLY A 68 0.01 -10.45 -6.73
N ILE A 69 -1.01 -9.63 -6.95
CA ILE A 69 -2.38 -9.89 -6.51
C ILE A 69 -3.05 -10.82 -7.51
N LYS A 70 -3.51 -11.97 -7.03
CA LYS A 70 -4.30 -12.92 -7.81
C LYS A 70 -5.78 -12.73 -7.48
N ALA A 71 -6.56 -12.29 -8.46
CA ALA A 71 -7.99 -12.15 -8.36
C ALA A 71 -8.64 -12.72 -9.63
N ASN A 72 -9.86 -13.26 -9.51
CA ASN A 72 -10.60 -13.85 -10.64
C ASN A 72 -11.81 -13.01 -11.05
N SER A 73 -12.13 -11.96 -10.28
CA SER A 73 -13.25 -11.07 -10.50
C SER A 73 -12.95 -9.67 -9.95
N GLY A 74 -13.76 -8.67 -10.33
CA GLY A 74 -13.64 -7.32 -9.79
C GLY A 74 -13.94 -7.23 -8.29
N GLU A 75 -14.80 -8.10 -7.76
CA GLU A 75 -15.08 -8.19 -6.32
C GLU A 75 -13.90 -8.80 -5.55
N ASP A 76 -13.34 -9.91 -6.05
CA ASP A 76 -12.13 -10.52 -5.50
C ASP A 76 -10.96 -9.54 -5.52
N LEU A 77 -10.83 -8.77 -6.62
CA LEU A 77 -9.80 -7.76 -6.76
C LEU A 77 -9.93 -6.67 -5.70
N LYS A 78 -11.14 -6.14 -5.50
CA LYS A 78 -11.39 -5.12 -4.46
C LYS A 78 -11.06 -5.65 -3.06
N ALA A 79 -11.42 -6.90 -2.77
CA ALA A 79 -11.10 -7.53 -1.49
C ALA A 79 -9.58 -7.70 -1.31
N ALA A 80 -8.88 -8.17 -2.32
CA ALA A 80 -7.43 -8.36 -2.28
C ALA A 80 -6.67 -7.02 -2.17
N LEU A 81 -7.08 -5.99 -2.92
CA LEU A 81 -6.52 -4.65 -2.79
C LEU A 81 -6.74 -4.07 -1.38
N LYS A 82 -7.93 -4.26 -0.81
CA LYS A 82 -8.22 -3.82 0.57
C LYS A 82 -7.28 -4.51 1.56
N LEU A 83 -7.15 -5.83 1.47
CA LEU A 83 -6.26 -6.60 2.36
C LEU A 83 -4.80 -6.13 2.24
N THR A 84 -4.28 -5.98 1.03
CA THR A 84 -2.91 -5.50 0.83
C THR A 84 -2.71 -4.07 1.34
N ALA A 85 -3.70 -3.20 1.22
CA ALA A 85 -3.64 -1.87 1.82
C ALA A 85 -3.59 -1.93 3.36
N GLU A 86 -4.39 -2.82 3.98
CA GLU A 86 -4.37 -3.04 5.44
C GLU A 86 -3.02 -3.59 5.91
N GLU A 87 -2.44 -4.55 5.19
CA GLU A 87 -1.12 -5.11 5.48
C GLU A 87 0.00 -4.05 5.39
N LEU A 88 -0.05 -3.17 4.37
CA LEU A 88 0.90 -2.07 4.25
C LEU A 88 0.78 -1.09 5.42
N LYS A 89 -0.45 -0.69 5.78
CA LYS A 89 -0.70 0.17 6.93
C LYS A 89 -0.18 -0.47 8.22
N GLU A 90 -0.51 -1.73 8.47
CA GLU A 90 -0.08 -2.45 9.67
C GLU A 90 1.45 -2.58 9.73
N GLY A 91 2.11 -2.76 8.59
CA GLY A 91 3.57 -2.74 8.49
C GLY A 91 4.16 -1.43 9.02
N PHE A 92 3.65 -0.28 8.60
CA PHE A 92 4.12 1.01 9.13
C PHE A 92 3.74 1.20 10.60
N GLU A 93 2.57 0.74 11.04
CA GLU A 93 2.21 0.80 12.47
C GLU A 93 3.15 -0.02 13.34
N LYS A 94 3.62 -1.18 12.86
CA LYS A 94 4.61 -2.01 13.56
C LYS A 94 5.94 -1.28 13.68
N ILE A 95 6.45 -0.71 12.58
CA ILE A 95 7.68 0.09 12.56
C ILE A 95 7.56 1.26 13.55
N ARG A 96 6.42 1.95 13.59
CA ARG A 96 6.19 3.04 14.54
C ARG A 96 6.20 2.58 16.00
N LYS A 97 5.73 1.37 16.30
CA LYS A 97 5.72 0.81 17.66
C LYS A 97 7.10 0.31 18.11
N THR A 98 8.06 0.17 17.19
CA THR A 98 9.44 -0.26 17.48
C THR A 98 10.41 0.91 17.66
N LEU A 99 9.95 2.14 17.41
CA LEU A 99 10.64 3.39 17.72
C LEU A 99 10.38 3.81 19.17
#